data_AF-K2A096-F1
#
_entry.id   AF-K2A096-F1
#
_cell.length_a   1.000
_cell.length_b   1.000
_cell.length_c   1.000
_cell.angle_alpha   90.00
_cell.angle_beta   90.00
_cell.angle_gamma   90.00
#
_symmetry.space_group_name_H-M   'P 1'
#
loop_
_entity.id
_entity.type
_entity.pdbx_description
1 polymer ?
#
loop_
_entity_poly.entity_id
_entity_poly.type
_entity_poly.pdbx_seq_one_letter_code
_entity_poly.pdbx_strand_id
1 'polypeptide(L)'
;MFNFDTQDFEVILSLITFFASTTLGILTFVKDPKSWTNRFFGILAFLVNAYIVVNFLSLHPPHNTPESQLFWIRIVMFVCSFIGPTLLLLVLSFPGRLFALKKKFFIPLFSLMVLSASASLSPFVFSSLEYPNGNPVPVPGPGIVIFLLDFVGLFITSFGVLIYKYRKAFDQEKA
;
A
#
# COMPACT_ATOMS: atom_id res chain seq x y z
N MET A 1 -3.82 30.82 -20.96
CA MET A 1 -3.50 30.59 -19.53
C MET A 1 -4.34 29.39 -19.13
N PHE A 2 -3.75 28.20 -19.01
CA PHE A 2 -4.50 26.99 -18.66
C PHE A 2 -4.93 27.10 -17.19
N ASN A 3 -6.23 27.27 -16.94
CA ASN A 3 -6.78 27.08 -15.59
C ASN A 3 -6.88 25.58 -15.37
N PHE A 4 -5.82 24.99 -14.83
CA PHE A 4 -5.88 23.63 -14.31
C PHE A 4 -6.76 23.64 -13.07
N ASP A 5 -7.86 22.91 -13.11
CA ASP A 5 -8.65 22.64 -11.91
C ASP A 5 -7.86 21.68 -10.99
N THR A 6 -8.19 21.63 -9.71
CA THR A 6 -7.51 20.72 -8.75
C THR A 6 -7.62 19.25 -9.20
N GLN A 7 -8.73 18.90 -9.83
CA GLN A 7 -8.98 17.59 -10.41
C GLN A 7 -7.99 17.23 -11.53
N ASP A 8 -7.70 18.18 -12.45
CA ASP A 8 -6.75 17.94 -13.55
C ASP A 8 -5.36 17.65 -13.01
N PHE A 9 -4.98 18.34 -11.93
CA PHE A 9 -3.69 18.15 -11.28
C PHE A 9 -3.57 16.77 -10.61
N GLU A 10 -4.60 16.32 -9.90
CA GLU A 10 -4.64 14.99 -9.28
C GLU A 10 -4.50 13.86 -10.32
N VAL A 11 -5.20 13.98 -11.45
CA VAL A 11 -5.14 13.00 -12.53
C VAL A 11 -3.76 12.97 -13.19
N ILE A 12 -3.17 14.14 -13.48
CA ILE A 12 -1.83 14.23 -14.08
C ILE A 12 -0.79 13.60 -13.15
N LEU A 13 -0.81 13.93 -11.85
CA LEU A 13 0.11 13.33 -10.88
C LEU A 13 -0.07 11.82 -10.81
N SER A 14 -1.31 11.34 -10.75
CA SER A 14 -1.63 9.92 -10.71
C SER A 14 -1.11 9.17 -11.93
N LEU A 15 -1.24 9.76 -13.12
CA LEU A 15 -0.70 9.19 -14.36
C LEU A 15 0.84 9.13 -14.33
N ILE A 16 1.50 10.22 -13.92
CA ILE A 16 2.97 10.26 -13.80
C ILE A 16 3.44 9.18 -12.81
N THR A 17 2.83 9.10 -11.63
CA THR A 17 3.17 8.08 -10.62
C THR A 17 2.92 6.68 -11.15
N PHE A 18 1.82 6.46 -11.88
CA PHE A 18 1.48 5.16 -12.46
C PHE A 18 2.55 4.70 -13.46
N PHE A 19 2.92 5.56 -14.43
CA PHE A 19 3.92 5.20 -15.43
C PHE A 19 5.33 5.05 -14.85
N ALA A 20 5.72 5.94 -13.93
CA ALA A 20 7.02 5.87 -13.28
C ALA A 20 7.17 4.58 -12.45
N SER A 21 6.18 4.28 -11.60
CA SER A 21 6.20 3.07 -10.77
C SER A 21 6.09 1.79 -11.60
N THR A 22 5.28 1.78 -12.66
CA THR A 22 5.22 0.66 -13.61
C THR A 22 6.58 0.38 -14.25
N THR A 23 7.23 1.43 -14.76
CA THR A 23 8.54 1.31 -15.41
C THR A 23 9.59 0.80 -14.43
N LEU A 24 9.65 1.37 -13.22
CA LEU A 24 10.57 0.91 -12.18
C LEU A 24 10.29 -0.54 -11.76
N GLY A 25 9.02 -0.91 -11.58
CA GLY A 25 8.61 -2.26 -11.21
C GLY A 25 9.03 -3.29 -12.25
N ILE A 26 8.78 -3.02 -13.53
CA ILE A 26 9.16 -3.90 -14.63
C ILE A 26 10.69 -4.00 -14.74
N LEU A 27 11.40 -2.87 -14.77
CA LEU A 27 12.85 -2.85 -14.95
C LEU A 27 13.58 -3.59 -13.82
N THR A 28 13.15 -3.38 -12.57
CA THR A 28 13.74 -4.08 -11.42
C THR A 28 13.46 -5.58 -11.49
N PHE A 29 12.23 -5.99 -11.79
CA PHE A 29 11.87 -7.40 -11.89
C PHE A 29 12.63 -8.12 -13.02
N VAL A 30 12.73 -7.51 -14.21
CA VAL A 30 13.42 -8.09 -15.37
C VAL A 30 14.94 -8.15 -15.17
N LYS A 31 15.54 -7.19 -14.45
CA LYS A 31 16.99 -7.12 -14.23
C LYS A 31 17.56 -8.30 -13.43
N ASP A 32 16.88 -8.75 -12.39
CA ASP A 32 17.25 -9.99 -11.66
C ASP A 32 16.00 -10.65 -11.05
N PRO A 33 15.26 -11.46 -11.83
CA PRO A 33 14.02 -12.10 -11.36
C PRO A 33 14.27 -13.19 -10.31
N LYS A 34 15.52 -13.56 -10.04
CA LYS A 34 15.89 -14.49 -8.95
C LYS A 34 16.08 -13.77 -7.62
N SER A 35 16.23 -12.44 -7.62
CA SER A 35 16.32 -11.63 -6.41
C SER A 35 14.95 -11.47 -5.76
N TRP A 36 14.81 -11.90 -4.52
CA TRP A 36 13.59 -11.67 -3.73
C TRP A 36 13.28 -10.19 -3.52
N THR A 37 14.32 -9.36 -3.40
CA THR A 37 14.18 -7.90 -3.33
C THR A 37 13.46 -7.38 -4.58
N ASN A 38 13.90 -7.78 -5.77
CA ASN A 38 13.30 -7.31 -7.03
C ASN A 38 11.87 -7.83 -7.21
N ARG A 39 11.59 -9.07 -6.75
CA ARG A 39 10.23 -9.62 -6.73
C ARG A 39 9.29 -8.80 -5.84
N PHE A 40 9.67 -8.55 -4.58
CA PHE A 40 8.84 -7.75 -3.68
C PHE A 40 8.70 -6.31 -4.15
N PHE A 41 9.73 -5.73 -4.77
CA PHE A 41 9.64 -4.41 -5.37
C PHE A 41 8.63 -4.39 -6.52
N GLY A 42 8.69 -5.38 -7.42
CA GLY A 42 7.72 -5.51 -8.51
C GLY A 42 6.29 -5.71 -8.01
N ILE A 43 6.09 -6.54 -6.97
CA ILE A 43 4.79 -6.73 -6.32
C ILE A 43 4.31 -5.42 -5.69
N LEU A 44 5.19 -4.70 -4.97
CA LEU A 44 4.85 -3.42 -4.35
C LEU A 44 4.46 -2.38 -5.40
N ALA A 45 5.21 -2.27 -6.51
CA ALA A 45 4.89 -1.38 -7.62
C ALA A 45 3.52 -1.71 -8.23
N PHE A 46 3.22 -3.01 -8.43
CA PHE A 46 1.90 -3.45 -8.88
C PHE A 46 0.79 -3.05 -7.89
N LEU A 47 1.00 -3.25 -6.59
CA LEU A 47 0.02 -2.89 -5.56
C LEU A 47 -0.21 -1.37 -5.48
N VAL A 48 0.85 -0.56 -5.62
CA VAL A 48 0.74 0.90 -5.68
C VAL A 48 -0.05 1.33 -6.92
N ASN A 49 0.17 0.71 -8.07
CA ASN A 49 -0.62 0.98 -9.28
C ASN A 49 -2.09 0.57 -9.12
N ALA A 50 -2.34 -0.60 -8.53
CA ALA A 50 -3.70 -1.01 -8.20
C ALA A 50 -4.36 0.02 -7.28
N TYR A 51 -3.65 0.49 -6.24
CA TYR A 51 -4.10 1.55 -5.34
C TYR A 51 -4.46 2.83 -6.11
N ILE A 52 -3.59 3.33 -6.99
CA ILE A 52 -3.86 4.55 -7.77
C ILE A 52 -5.18 4.43 -8.55
N VAL A 53 -5.39 3.30 -9.22
CA VAL A 53 -6.61 3.06 -10.01
C VAL A 53 -7.84 2.99 -9.10
N VAL A 54 -7.81 2.19 -8.04
CA VAL A 54 -9.00 2.02 -7.17
C VAL A 54 -9.27 3.25 -6.32
N ASN A 55 -8.24 4.02 -5.98
CA ASN A 55 -8.38 5.28 -5.25
C ASN A 55 -9.05 6.34 -6.14
N PHE A 56 -8.66 6.42 -7.42
CA PHE A 56 -9.38 7.27 -8.38
C PHE A 56 -10.87 6.91 -8.47
N LEU A 57 -11.19 5.60 -8.54
CA LEU A 57 -12.58 5.12 -8.56
C LEU A 57 -13.33 5.39 -7.25
N SER A 58 -12.63 5.48 -6.11
CA SER A 58 -13.25 5.83 -4.83
C SER A 58 -13.62 7.31 -4.71
N LEU A 59 -12.88 8.18 -5.41
CA LEU A 59 -13.15 9.61 -5.47
C LEU A 59 -14.17 9.94 -6.58
N HIS A 60 -14.13 9.18 -7.68
CA HIS A 60 -15.00 9.34 -8.84
C HIS A 60 -15.74 8.02 -9.13
N PRO A 61 -16.69 7.62 -8.27
CA PRO A 61 -17.37 6.34 -8.41
C PRO A 61 -18.19 6.30 -9.72
N PRO A 62 -18.24 5.14 -10.42
CA PRO A 62 -19.01 4.99 -11.67
C PRO A 62 -20.50 5.33 -11.51
N HIS A 63 -21.04 5.11 -10.30
CA HIS A 63 -22.37 5.54 -9.90
C HIS A 63 -22.23 6.52 -8.73
N ASN A 64 -22.86 7.69 -8.86
CA ASN A 64 -22.88 8.75 -7.83
C ASN A 64 -23.83 8.40 -6.68
N THR A 65 -23.66 7.23 -6.08
CA THR A 65 -24.41 6.79 -4.89
C THR A 65 -23.45 6.56 -3.73
N PRO A 66 -23.86 6.85 -2.48
CA PRO A 66 -23.02 6.60 -1.31
C PRO A 66 -22.55 5.15 -1.17
N GLU A 67 -23.39 4.19 -1.57
CA GLU A 67 -23.06 2.76 -1.50
C GLU A 67 -21.95 2.38 -2.48
N SER A 68 -22.01 2.92 -3.71
CA SER A 68 -20.98 2.75 -4.73
C SER A 68 -19.65 3.35 -4.26
N GLN A 69 -19.69 4.56 -3.69
CA GLN A 69 -18.50 5.20 -3.15
C GLN A 69 -17.88 4.42 -1.98
N LEU A 70 -18.70 3.98 -1.02
CA LEU A 70 -18.25 3.19 0.12
C LEU A 70 -17.64 1.85 -0.32
N PHE A 71 -18.22 1.22 -1.35
CA PHE A 71 -17.67 0.00 -1.94
C PHE A 71 -16.25 0.22 -2.44
N TRP A 72 -16.02 1.27 -3.25
CA TRP A 72 -14.67 1.58 -3.76
C TRP A 72 -13.69 1.94 -2.66
N ILE A 73 -14.13 2.65 -1.61
CA ILE A 73 -13.30 2.92 -0.43
C ILE A 73 -12.88 1.61 0.24
N ARG A 74 -13.79 0.63 0.39
CA ARG A 74 -13.44 -0.70 0.92
C ARG A 74 -12.46 -1.46 0.02
N ILE A 75 -12.56 -1.31 -1.30
CA ILE A 75 -11.57 -1.86 -2.26
C ILE A 75 -10.20 -1.19 -2.09
N VAL A 76 -10.14 0.14 -1.88
CA VAL A 76 -8.89 0.86 -1.58
C VAL A 76 -8.23 0.25 -0.34
N MET A 77 -9.00 0.08 0.74
CA MET A 77 -8.49 -0.51 1.98
C MET A 77 -8.02 -1.95 1.76
N PHE A 78 -8.78 -2.76 1.01
CA PHE A 78 -8.37 -4.12 0.65
C PHE A 78 -7.02 -4.15 -0.07
N VAL A 79 -6.80 -3.29 -1.08
CA VAL A 79 -5.52 -3.20 -1.77
C VAL A 79 -4.40 -2.75 -0.83
N CYS A 80 -4.66 -1.75 0.02
CA CYS A 80 -3.71 -1.25 1.01
C CYS A 80 -3.28 -2.32 2.03
N SER A 81 -4.16 -3.26 2.39
CA SER A 81 -3.84 -4.38 3.29
C SER A 81 -2.70 -5.27 2.78
N PHE A 82 -2.39 -5.25 1.47
CA PHE A 82 -1.25 -5.99 0.92
C PHE A 82 0.04 -5.16 0.86
N ILE A 83 -0.07 -3.83 0.88
CA ILE A 83 1.08 -2.91 0.72
C ILE A 83 2.00 -2.98 1.94
N GLY A 84 1.46 -2.85 3.15
CA GLY A 84 2.24 -2.87 4.40
C GLY A 84 3.09 -4.15 4.56
N PRO A 85 2.49 -5.34 4.47
CA PRO A 85 3.23 -6.61 4.50
C PRO A 85 4.28 -6.73 3.39
N THR A 86 3.95 -6.34 2.16
CA THR A 86 4.88 -6.42 1.02
C THR A 86 6.07 -5.49 1.22
N LEU A 87 5.84 -4.28 1.72
CA LEU A 87 6.91 -3.32 2.02
C LEU A 87 7.85 -3.87 3.10
N LEU A 88 7.31 -4.46 4.17
CA LEU A 88 8.14 -5.07 5.20
C LEU A 88 8.98 -6.22 4.65
N LEU A 89 8.39 -7.08 3.83
CA LEU A 89 9.10 -8.18 3.17
C LEU A 89 10.19 -7.68 2.22
N LEU A 90 9.92 -6.61 1.48
CA LEU A 90 10.90 -5.93 0.62
C LEU A 90 12.10 -5.45 1.46
N VAL A 91 11.84 -4.68 2.51
CA VAL A 91 12.88 -4.11 3.37
C VAL A 91 13.68 -5.20 4.06
N LEU A 92 13.04 -6.27 4.53
CA LEU A 92 13.73 -7.38 5.18
C LEU A 92 14.64 -8.14 4.20
N SER A 93 14.23 -8.26 2.93
CA SER A 93 15.00 -8.90 1.87
C SER A 93 16.16 -8.03 1.36
N PHE A 94 16.01 -6.70 1.38
CA PHE A 94 17.02 -5.78 0.85
C PHE A 94 18.35 -5.82 1.64
N PRO A 95 19.54 -5.80 0.99
CA PRO A 95 19.81 -5.84 -0.46
C PRO A 95 20.02 -7.26 -1.01
N GLY A 96 19.69 -8.29 -0.22
CA GLY A 96 20.05 -9.68 -0.49
C GLY A 96 19.23 -10.33 -1.61
N ARG A 97 19.86 -11.32 -2.26
CA ARG A 97 19.22 -12.18 -3.26
C ARG A 97 18.38 -13.30 -2.62
N LEU A 98 18.74 -13.71 -1.40
CA LEU A 98 18.11 -14.83 -0.67
C LEU A 98 17.12 -14.30 0.37
N PHE A 99 15.93 -14.88 0.39
CA PHE A 99 14.91 -14.59 1.39
C PHE A 99 15.23 -15.35 2.68
N ALA A 100 15.62 -14.63 3.73
CA ALA A 100 16.03 -15.21 5.01
C ALA A 100 15.00 -14.98 6.13
N LEU A 101 13.71 -14.83 5.81
CA LEU A 101 12.68 -14.72 6.83
C LEU A 101 12.38 -16.09 7.43
N LYS A 102 12.52 -16.23 8.76
CA LYS A 102 12.12 -17.47 9.46
C LYS A 102 10.60 -17.65 9.34
N LYS A 103 10.14 -18.88 9.03
CA LYS A 103 8.71 -19.23 8.88
C LYS A 103 7.83 -18.72 10.03
N LYS A 104 8.37 -18.64 11.25
CA LYS A 104 7.68 -18.11 12.44
C LYS A 104 7.20 -16.65 12.33
N PHE A 105 7.84 -15.83 11.49
CA PHE A 105 7.42 -14.45 11.24
C PHE A 105 6.50 -14.32 10.03
N PHE A 106 6.55 -15.29 9.13
CA PHE A 106 5.70 -15.30 7.94
C PHE A 106 4.24 -15.59 8.28
N ILE A 107 3.99 -16.54 9.19
CA ILE A 107 2.63 -16.91 9.60
C ILE A 107 1.86 -15.71 10.21
N PRO A 108 2.35 -15.01 11.25
CA PRO A 108 1.61 -13.89 11.82
C PRO A 108 1.43 -12.73 10.83
N LEU A 109 2.43 -12.46 9.97
CA LEU A 109 2.33 -11.44 8.93
C LEU A 109 1.23 -11.77 7.92
N PHE A 110 1.20 -13.02 7.44
CA PHE A 110 0.20 -13.49 6.50
C PHE A 110 -1.20 -13.51 7.13
N SER A 111 -1.31 -13.95 8.39
CA SER A 111 -2.57 -13.91 9.13
C SER A 111 -3.08 -12.48 9.29
N LEU A 112 -2.20 -11.53 9.65
CA LEU A 112 -2.57 -10.12 9.79
C LEU A 112 -3.05 -9.54 8.45
N MET A 113 -2.33 -9.82 7.37
CA MET A 113 -2.70 -9.41 6.00
C MET A 113 -4.08 -9.94 5.61
N VAL A 114 -4.34 -11.25 5.81
CA VAL A 114 -5.64 -11.87 5.45
C VAL A 114 -6.78 -11.33 6.30
N LEU A 115 -6.54 -11.14 7.60
CA LEU A 115 -7.54 -10.54 8.51
C LEU A 115 -7.84 -9.09 8.12
N SER A 116 -6.81 -8.28 7.87
CA SER A 116 -6.91 -6.89 7.40
C SER A 116 -7.68 -6.81 6.08
N ALA A 117 -7.30 -7.60 5.07
CA ALA A 117 -7.97 -7.64 3.78
C ALA A 117 -9.45 -8.07 3.91
N SER A 118 -9.73 -9.10 4.70
CA SER A 118 -11.10 -9.58 4.92
C SER A 118 -11.95 -8.55 5.66
N ALA A 119 -11.37 -7.90 6.68
CA ALA A 119 -12.04 -6.84 7.41
C ALA A 119 -12.31 -5.61 6.53
N SER A 120 -11.39 -5.25 5.63
CA SER A 120 -11.52 -4.13 4.69
C SER A 120 -12.71 -4.27 3.74
N LEU A 121 -13.03 -5.47 3.29
CA LEU A 121 -14.19 -5.73 2.42
C LEU A 121 -15.53 -5.75 3.18
N SER A 122 -15.47 -5.80 4.51
CA SER A 122 -16.64 -5.92 5.38
C SER A 122 -17.01 -4.56 6.02
N PRO A 123 -18.17 -4.44 6.67
CA PRO A 123 -18.50 -3.25 7.46
C PRO A 123 -17.65 -3.09 8.73
N PHE A 124 -16.70 -4.00 9.01
CA PHE A 124 -15.84 -3.89 10.18
C PHE A 124 -14.82 -2.75 10.08
N VAL A 125 -14.26 -2.44 8.90
CA VAL A 125 -13.30 -1.33 8.75
C VAL A 125 -14.02 0.01 8.57
N PHE A 126 -14.94 0.10 7.61
CA PHE A 126 -15.81 1.25 7.41
C PHE A 126 -17.26 0.81 7.27
N SER A 127 -18.14 1.31 8.15
CA SER A 127 -19.54 0.90 8.20
C SER A 127 -20.41 1.71 7.24
N SER A 128 -20.21 3.03 7.18
CA SER A 128 -21.01 3.98 6.41
C SER A 128 -20.18 5.16 5.92
N LEU A 129 -20.78 6.00 5.07
CA LEU A 129 -20.27 7.33 4.74
C LEU A 129 -21.19 8.39 5.35
N GLU A 130 -20.58 9.41 5.94
CA GLU A 130 -21.24 10.66 6.29
C GLU A 130 -20.78 11.76 5.34
N TYR A 131 -21.59 12.79 5.15
CA TYR A 131 -21.26 13.91 4.27
C TYR A 131 -21.22 15.25 5.04
N PRO A 132 -20.39 15.38 6.10
CA PRO A 132 -20.24 16.65 6.79
C PRO A 132 -19.68 17.69 5.81
N ASN A 133 -20.41 18.81 5.64
CA ASN A 133 -20.08 19.87 4.68
C ASN A 133 -20.02 19.39 3.21
N GLY A 134 -20.78 18.35 2.85
CA GLY A 134 -20.84 17.82 1.49
C GLY A 134 -19.65 16.94 1.07
N ASN A 135 -18.69 16.70 1.97
CA ASN A 135 -17.52 15.86 1.68
C ASN A 135 -17.71 14.44 2.23
N PRO A 136 -17.40 13.39 1.46
CA PRO A 136 -17.51 12.01 1.90
C PRO A 136 -16.49 11.69 3.01
N VAL A 137 -16.99 11.38 4.21
CA VAL A 137 -16.18 10.97 5.37
C VAL A 137 -16.57 9.54 5.78
N PRO A 138 -15.68 8.56 5.65
CA PRO A 138 -15.94 7.18 6.09
C PRO A 138 -16.03 7.09 7.62
N VAL A 139 -17.08 6.42 8.11
CA VAL A 139 -17.24 6.16 9.54
C VAL A 139 -16.48 4.88 9.91
N PRO A 140 -15.44 4.96 10.77
CA PRO A 140 -14.62 3.82 11.13
C PRO A 140 -15.38 2.83 12.02
N GLY A 141 -15.29 1.55 11.68
CA GLY A 141 -15.76 0.45 12.51
C GLY A 141 -14.64 -0.14 13.39
N PRO A 142 -14.93 -1.13 14.24
CA PRO A 142 -13.96 -1.72 15.17
C PRO A 142 -12.79 -2.43 14.47
N GLY A 143 -12.98 -2.91 13.24
CA GLY A 143 -11.95 -3.55 12.42
C GLY A 143 -10.87 -2.59 11.92
N ILE A 144 -11.07 -1.27 12.04
CA ILE A 144 -10.06 -0.27 11.67
C ILE A 144 -8.74 -0.47 12.43
N VAL A 145 -8.80 -0.99 13.66
CA VAL A 145 -7.59 -1.23 14.48
C VAL A 145 -6.69 -2.27 13.83
N ILE A 146 -7.27 -3.34 13.29
CA ILE A 146 -6.51 -4.39 12.59
C ILE A 146 -5.85 -3.80 11.34
N PHE A 147 -6.61 -2.98 10.59
CA PHE A 147 -6.08 -2.30 9.42
C PHE A 147 -4.95 -1.33 9.76
N LEU A 148 -5.06 -0.56 10.85
CA LEU A 148 -4.01 0.35 11.29
C LEU A 148 -2.74 -0.40 11.70
N LEU A 149 -2.86 -1.52 12.41
CA LEU A 149 -1.72 -2.35 12.78
C LEU A 149 -1.02 -2.93 11.54
N ASP A 150 -1.81 -3.40 10.58
CA ASP A 150 -1.32 -3.96 9.32
C ASP A 150 -0.68 -2.90 8.43
N PHE A 151 -1.44 -1.88 8.01
CA PHE A 151 -0.93 -0.88 7.07
C PHE A 151 0.05 0.08 7.76
N VAL A 152 -0.41 0.87 8.73
CA VAL A 152 0.40 1.92 9.37
C VAL A 152 1.52 1.31 10.22
N GLY A 153 1.22 0.28 11.00
CA GLY A 153 2.19 -0.39 11.86
C GLY A 153 3.33 -1.04 11.07
N LEU A 154 3.03 -1.80 10.01
CA LEU A 154 4.07 -2.42 9.18
C LEU A 154 4.81 -1.39 8.33
N PHE A 155 4.15 -0.31 7.92
CA PHE A 155 4.80 0.80 7.23
C PHE A 155 5.86 1.45 8.12
N ILE A 156 5.51 1.87 9.33
CA ILE A 156 6.45 2.45 10.31
C ILE A 156 7.58 1.47 10.62
N THR A 157 7.25 0.19 10.82
CA THR A 157 8.24 -0.87 11.09
C THR A 157 9.23 -1.00 9.93
N SER A 158 8.76 -0.93 8.68
CA SER A 158 9.60 -1.00 7.49
C SER A 158 10.63 0.14 7.45
N PHE A 159 10.20 1.37 7.72
CA PHE A 159 11.13 2.51 7.82
C PHE A 159 12.10 2.37 8.99
N GLY A 160 11.64 1.91 10.16
CA GLY A 160 12.50 1.62 11.30
C GLY A 160 13.60 0.61 10.96
N VAL A 161 13.26 -0.47 10.25
CA VAL A 161 14.24 -1.48 9.79
C VAL A 161 15.22 -0.89 8.77
N LEU A 162 14.75 -0.06 7.82
CA LEU A 162 15.64 0.63 6.87
C LEU A 162 16.63 1.53 7.58
N ILE A 163 16.17 2.35 8.53
CA ILE A 163 17.03 3.25 9.32
C ILE A 163 18.07 2.44 10.11
N TYR A 164 17.65 1.34 10.74
CA TYR A 164 18.56 0.46 11.46
C TYR A 164 19.63 -0.14 10.53
N LYS A 165 19.23 -0.66 9.36
CA LYS A 165 20.16 -1.22 8.36
C LYS A 165 21.14 -0.17 7.84
N TYR A 166 20.66 1.05 7.57
CA TYR A 166 21.49 2.17 7.11
C TYR A 166 22.56 2.54 8.14
N ARG A 167 22.17 2.73 9.41
CA ARG A 167 23.11 3.06 10.50
C ARG A 167 24.16 1.98 10.69
N LYS A 168 23.74 0.71 10.69
CA LYS A 168 24.66 -0.43 10.82
C LYS A 168 25.69 -0.50 9.68
N ALA A 169 25.27 -0.26 8.44
CA ALA A 169 26.18 -0.25 7.30
C ALA A 169 27.19 0.90 7.38
N PHE A 170 26.74 2.08 7.81
CA PHE A 170 27.57 3.26 7.98
C PHE A 170 28.63 3.08 9.10
N ASP A 171 28.26 2.46 10.22
CA ASP A 171 29.19 2.17 11.31
C ASP A 171 30.29 1.18 10.87
N GLN A 172 29.99 0.28 9.93
CA GLN A 172 30.95 -0.68 9.38
C GLN A 172 31.91 -0.08 8.35
N GLU A 173 31.53 1.00 7.68
CA GLU A 173 32.40 1.72 6.74
C GLU A 173 33.43 2.61 7.45
N LYS A 174 33.14 3.01 8.70
CA LYS A 174 34.03 3.84 9.54
C LYS A 174 35.02 3.07 10.41
N ALA A 175 34.82 1.75 10.60
CA ALA A 175 35.65 0.89 11.42
C ALA A 175 36.78 0.25 10.60
#